data_AF-A0A517DUM1-F1
#
_entry.id   AF-A0A517DUM1-F1
#
_cell.length_a   1.000
_cell.length_b   1.000
_cell.length_c   1.000
_cell.angle_alpha   90.00
_cell.angle_beta   90.00
_cell.angle_gamma   90.00
#
_symmetry.space_group_name_H-M   'P 1'
#
loop_
_entity.id
_entity.type
_entity.pdbx_description
1 polymer ?
#
loop_
_entity_poly.entity_id
_entity_poly.type
_entity_poly.pdbx_seq_one_letter_code
_entity_poly.pdbx_strand_id
1 'polypeptide(L)' 'MKRSTFIRILSGIKLVSNNVSIVENFQNKALVIIRVPEITGESPKQFRSFQKVLSSCSYYNIKPDGDQLLVTLTFEWD' A
#
# COMPACT_ATOMS: atom_id res chain seq x y z
N MET A 1 15.84 0.94 -2.19
CA MET A 1 14.75 1.83 -2.74
C MET A 1 14.99 3.27 -2.29
N LYS A 2 14.86 4.27 -3.18
CA LYS A 2 14.98 5.70 -2.81
C LYS A 2 13.79 6.19 -1.97
N ARG A 3 14.05 7.03 -0.96
CA ARG A 3 13.01 7.68 -0.11
C ARG A 3 11.93 8.40 -0.92
N SER A 4 12.29 9.06 -2.03
CA SER A 4 11.33 9.75 -2.90
C SER A 4 10.33 8.80 -3.58
N THR A 5 10.76 7.60 -3.94
CA THR A 5 9.89 6.55 -4.48
C THR A 5 8.88 6.09 -3.41
N PHE A 6 9.35 5.86 -2.19
CA PHE A 6 8.49 5.49 -1.07
C PHE A 6 7.43 6.56 -0.76
N ILE A 7 7.82 7.84 -0.71
CA ILE A 7 6.87 8.95 -0.52
C ILE A 7 5.82 8.98 -1.64
N ARG A 8 6.22 8.76 -2.90
CA ARG A 8 5.29 8.73 -4.03
C ARG A 8 4.29 7.57 -3.92
N ILE A 9 4.75 6.40 -3.46
CA ILE A 9 3.91 5.22 -3.21
C ILE A 9 2.91 5.52 -2.10
N LEU A 10 3.36 6.09 -0.96
CA LEU A 10 2.47 6.47 0.14
C LEU A 10 1.38 7.45 -0.30
N SER A 11 1.73 8.45 -1.10
CA SER A 11 0.74 9.37 -1.68
C SER A 11 -0.25 8.65 -2.59
N GLY A 12 0.20 7.67 -3.37
CA GLY A 12 -0.66 6.81 -4.19
C GLY A 12 -1.65 5.98 -3.36
N ILE A 13 -1.18 5.43 -2.23
CA ILE A 13 -2.02 4.66 -1.29
C ILE A 13 -3.08 5.56 -0.66
N LYS A 14 -2.71 6.77 -0.21
CA LYS A 14 -3.65 7.74 0.36
C LYS A 14 -4.70 8.23 -0.63
N LEU A 15 -4.42 8.21 -1.93
CA LEU A 15 -5.40 8.54 -2.98
C LEU A 15 -6.46 7.46 -3.19
N VAL A 16 -6.19 6.22 -2.78
CA VAL A 16 -7.10 5.07 -3.01
C VAL A 16 -7.67 4.51 -1.71
N SER A 17 -7.18 4.95 -0.55
CA SER A 17 -7.65 4.48 0.75
C SER A 17 -7.61 5.57 1.80
N ASN A 18 -8.71 5.70 2.54
CA ASN A 18 -8.86 6.64 3.65
C ASN A 18 -8.30 6.09 4.98
N ASN A 19 -8.02 4.79 5.07
CA ASN A 19 -7.66 4.09 6.32
C ASN A 19 -6.30 3.39 6.17
N VAL A 20 -5.25 4.21 6.11
CA VAL A 20 -3.86 3.77 5.92
C VAL A 20 -3.11 3.91 7.24
N SER A 21 -2.62 2.78 7.79
CA SER A 21 -1.72 2.76 8.95
C SER A 21 -0.33 2.36 8.48
N ILE A 22 0.63 3.27 8.63
CA ILE A 22 2.01 3.04 8.21
C ILE A 22 2.80 2.64 9.45
N VAL A 23 3.41 1.46 9.42
CA VAL A 23 4.32 0.99 10.47
C VAL A 23 5.71 0.90 9.85
N GLU A 24 6.47 1.99 9.95
CA GLU A 24 7.89 1.93 9.62
C GLU A 24 8.59 1.14 10.71
N ASN A 25 9.09 -0.06 10.40
CA ASN A 25 9.89 -0.87 11.32
C ASN A 25 11.32 -1.02 10.79
N PHE A 26 12.26 -0.92 11.72
CA PHE A 26 13.69 -0.76 11.51
C PHE A 26 14.33 -1.97 10.80
N GLN A 27 15.43 -1.72 10.07
CA GLN A 27 16.21 -2.63 9.18
C GLN A 27 15.92 -2.51 7.68
N ASN A 28 15.96 -1.30 7.11
CA ASN A 28 15.82 -1.09 5.66
C ASN A 28 14.51 -1.63 5.06
N LYS A 29 13.44 -1.75 5.86
CA LYS A 29 12.13 -2.18 5.37
C LYS A 29 11.07 -1.19 5.81
N ALA A 30 10.00 -1.06 5.03
CA ALA A 30 8.81 -0.34 5.41
C ALA A 30 7.60 -1.24 5.26
N LEU A 31 6.78 -1.32 6.32
CA LEU A 31 5.54 -2.08 6.33
C LEU A 31 4.37 -1.10 6.26
N VAL A 32 3.53 -1.25 5.26
CA VAL A 32 2.31 -0.44 5.11
C VAL A 32 1.11 -1.34 5.26
N ILE A 33 0.24 -1.00 6.21
CA ILE A 33 -1.01 -1.71 6.49
C ILE A 33 -2.16 -0.83 6.05
N ILE A 34 -3.00 -1.35 5.16
CA ILE A 34 -4.16 -0.65 4.65
C ILE A 34 -5.39 -1.47 5.03
N ARG A 35 -6.37 -0.82 5.67
CA ARG A 35 -7.67 -1.42 5.97
C ARG A 35 -8.69 -0.82 5.02
N VAL A 36 -9.30 -1.62 4.17
CA VAL A 36 -10.32 -1.14 3.21
C VAL A 36 -11.54 -2.05 3.26
N PRO A 37 -12.77 -1.54 3.10
CA PRO A 37 -13.96 -2.40 3.06
C PRO A 37 -13.89 -3.39 1.87
N GLU A 38 -13.43 -2.91 0.71
CA GLU A 38 -13.24 -3.70 -0.50
C GLU A 38 -12.14 -3.06 -1.38
N ILE A 39 -11.58 -3.81 -2.32
CA ILE A 39 -10.68 -3.27 -3.35
C ILE A 39 -11.51 -3.02 -4.61
N THR A 40 -12.24 -1.91 -4.62
CA THR A 40 -12.99 -1.45 -5.79
C THR A 40 -12.28 -0.25 -6.42
N GLY A 41 -12.14 -0.27 -7.75
CA GLY A 41 -11.60 0.85 -8.50
C GLY A 41 -12.72 1.78 -8.91
N GLU A 42 -12.95 2.87 -8.19
CA GLU A 42 -14.00 3.85 -8.56
C GLU A 42 -13.66 4.60 -9.86
N SER A 43 -12.38 4.57 -10.28
CA SER A 43 -11.90 5.15 -11.54
C SER A 43 -10.68 4.41 -12.12
N PRO A 44 -10.46 4.45 -13.45
CA PRO A 44 -9.24 3.93 -14.08
C PRO A 44 -7.95 4.55 -13.53
N LYS A 45 -8.03 5.78 -13.01
CA LYS A 45 -6.88 6.48 -12.40
C LYS A 45 -6.49 5.86 -11.05
N GLN A 46 -7.47 5.56 -10.19
CA GLN A 46 -7.22 4.86 -8.92
C GLN A 46 -6.67 3.46 -9.18
N PHE A 47 -7.23 2.72 -10.13
CA PHE A 47 -6.75 1.38 -10.48
C PHE A 47 -5.29 1.40 -10.96
N ARG A 48 -4.92 2.30 -11.88
CA ARG A 48 -3.52 2.46 -12.31
C ARG A 48 -2.59 2.89 -11.18
N SER A 49 -3.08 3.68 -10.23
CA SER A 49 -2.28 4.11 -9.07
C SER A 49 -2.01 2.93 -8.14
N PHE A 50 -3.03 2.12 -7.87
CA PHE A 50 -2.92 0.90 -7.08
C PHE A 50 -1.97 -0.12 -7.72
N GLN A 51 -2.07 -0.36 -9.02
CA GLN A 51 -1.13 -1.23 -9.74
C GLN A 51 0.33 -0.75 -9.63
N LYS A 52 0.58 0.56 -9.68
CA LYS A 52 1.93 1.13 -9.50
C LYS A 52 2.47 0.95 -8.08
N VAL A 53 1.58 1.00 -7.09
CA VAL A 53 1.94 0.72 -5.69
C VAL A 53 2.37 -0.74 -5.57
N LEU A 54 1.56 -1.67 -6.09
CA LEU A 54 1.85 -3.10 -6.05
C LEU A 54 3.11 -3.46 -6.84
N SER A 55 3.36 -2.86 -8.00
CA SER A 55 4.58 -3.11 -8.78
C SER A 55 5.86 -2.65 -8.07
N SER A 56 5.74 -1.79 -7.07
CA SER A 56 6.88 -1.22 -6.34
C SER A 56 7.10 -1.90 -4.99
N CYS A 57 6.18 -2.75 -4.53
CA CYS A 57 6.35 -3.50 -3.28
C CYS A 57 7.17 -4.78 -3.53
N SER A 58 7.99 -5.14 -2.55
CA SER A 58 8.75 -6.39 -2.57
C SER A 58 7.84 -7.59 -2.31
N TYR A 59 6.84 -7.40 -1.45
CA TYR A 59 5.85 -8.41 -1.13
C TYR A 59 4.52 -7.74 -0.74
N TYR A 60 3.40 -8.38 -1.07
CA TYR A 60 2.09 -7.98 -0.57
C TYR A 60 1.25 -9.19 -0.17
N ASN A 61 0.33 -8.94 0.76
CA ASN A 61 -0.63 -9.93 1.25
C ASN A 61 -1.98 -9.26 1.45
N ILE A 62 -3.06 -9.94 1.09
CA ILE A 62 -4.43 -9.46 1.24
C ILE A 62 -5.20 -10.53 2.00
N LYS A 63 -5.75 -10.18 3.15
CA LYS A 63 -6.54 -11.09 3.99
C LYS A 63 -7.87 -10.45 4.35
N PRO A 64 -8.95 -11.23 4.49
CA PRO A 64 -10.16 -10.75 5.14
C PRO A 64 -9.86 -10.41 6.62
N ASP A 65 -10.46 -9.32 7.11
CA ASP A 65 -10.40 -8.84 8.49
C ASP A 65 -11.78 -8.29 8.88
N GLY A 66 -12.68 -9.18 9.33
CA GLY A 66 -14.09 -8.87 9.55
C GLY A 66 -14.79 -8.50 8.23
N ASP A 67 -15.52 -7.39 8.22
CA ASP A 67 -16.18 -6.83 7.03
C ASP A 67 -15.23 -5.99 6.14
N GLN A 68 -13.91 -6.16 6.33
CA GLN A 68 -12.87 -5.41 5.64
C GLN A 68 -11.80 -6.35 5.09
N LEU A 69 -10.89 -5.77 4.32
CA LEU A 69 -9.67 -6.36 3.83
C LEU A 69 -8.48 -5.67 4.49
N LEU A 70 -7.58 -6.49 5.01
CA LEU A 70 -6.27 -6.09 5.49
C LEU A 70 -5.24 -6.32 4.38
N VAL A 71 -4.77 -5.23 3.78
CA VAL A 71 -3.71 -5.25 2.79
C VAL A 71 -2.40 -4.90 3.47
N THR A 72 -1.45 -5.81 3.43
CA THR A 72 -0.10 -5.63 3.97
C THR A 72 0.87 -5.49 2.80
N LEU A 73 1.58 -4.37 2.71
CA LEU A 73 2.60 -4.11 1.70
C LEU A 73 3.96 -4.00 2.37
N THR A 74 4.95 -4.70 1.83
CA THR A 74 6.35 -4.63 2.30
C THR A 74 7.20 -3.99 1.23
N PHE A 75 7.98 -2.99 1.62
CA PHE A 75 8.96 -2.32 0.77
C PHE A 75 10.34 -2.50 1.37
N GLU A 76 11.28 -3.05 0.60
CA GLU A 76 12.67 -3.19 1.03
C GLU A 76 13.55 -2.10 0.41
N TRP A 77 14.48 -1.57 1.20
CA TRP A 77 15.50 -0.65 0.75
C TRP A 77 16.75 -1.44 0.38
N ASP A 78 17.03 -1.58 -0.91
CA ASP A 78 18.41 -1.61 -1.40
C ASP A 78 19.16 -0.34 -1.00
#